data_AF-A0AAU6K3Y6-F1
#
_entry.id   AF-A0AAU6K3Y6-F1
#
_cell.length_a   1.000
_cell.length_b   1.000
_cell.length_c   1.000
_cell.angle_alpha   90.00
_cell.angle_beta   90.00
_cell.angle_gamma   90.00
#
_symmetry.space_group_name_H-M   'P 1'
#
loop_
_entity.id
_entity.type
_entity.pdbx_description
1 polymer ?
#
loop_
_entity_poly.entity_id
_entity_poly.type
_entity_poly.pdbx_seq_one_letter_code
_entity_poly.pdbx_strand_id
1 'polypeptide(L)'
;MVLQVGAGRAAAGFWVLSGYTGGSIQTATMMNPDAWSRRDIVNLADMNKDGVADLLWRNLDNGNLYLRRGKPGAVTGSVDLNSLMLGSNAVNGDESFGVTWTEANVSAAIGIPDINEDGIPDIWGRFASDGHMSIWHPATNWANSPVKTVIGSGWNDKLAFG
;
A
#
# COMPACT_ATOMS: atom_id res chain seq x y z
N MET A 1 4.78 11.90 -3.08
CA MET A 1 3.42 11.43 -3.41
C MET A 1 3.56 10.36 -4.48
N VAL A 2 3.52 9.09 -4.10
CA VAL A 2 3.45 8.02 -5.10
C VAL A 2 1.98 7.86 -5.47
N LEU A 3 1.69 7.91 -6.76
CA LEU A 3 0.35 7.77 -7.29
C LEU A 3 0.40 6.65 -8.32
N GLN A 4 -0.42 5.62 -8.15
CA GLN A 4 -0.76 4.74 -9.25
C GLN A 4 -1.53 5.57 -10.29
N VAL A 5 -0.86 6.07 -11.32
CA VAL A 5 -1.54 6.77 -12.42
C VAL A 5 -2.08 5.74 -13.39
N GLY A 6 -3.38 5.51 -13.24
CA GLY A 6 -4.21 4.76 -14.13
C GLY A 6 -5.64 4.81 -13.59
N ALA A 7 -6.59 5.27 -14.39
CA ALA A 7 -7.96 5.44 -13.96
C ALA A 7 -8.55 4.10 -13.49
N GLY A 8 -8.68 3.92 -12.18
CA GLY A 8 -9.30 2.75 -11.57
C GLY A 8 -8.50 1.45 -11.70
N ARG A 9 -9.08 0.38 -11.12
CA ARG A 9 -8.58 -1.01 -11.03
C ARG A 9 -8.39 -1.72 -12.39
N ALA A 10 -8.22 -0.95 -13.48
CA ALA A 10 -8.11 -1.41 -14.86
C ALA A 10 -6.76 -1.04 -15.51
N ALA A 11 -5.90 -0.27 -14.83
CA ALA A 11 -4.60 0.10 -15.37
C ALA A 11 -3.50 -0.87 -14.92
N ALA A 12 -2.72 -1.36 -15.88
CA ALA A 12 -1.70 -2.36 -15.66
C ALA A 12 -0.37 -1.78 -15.13
N GLY A 13 -0.21 -0.46 -15.17
CA GLY A 13 1.04 0.23 -14.84
C GLY A 13 1.14 0.75 -13.40
N PHE A 14 2.36 0.75 -12.87
CA PHE A 14 2.77 1.40 -11.63
C PHE A 14 3.75 2.52 -11.92
N TRP A 15 3.46 3.70 -11.37
CA TRP A 15 4.26 4.91 -11.52
C TRP A 15 4.61 5.51 -10.16
N VAL A 16 5.78 6.16 -10.11
CA VAL A 16 6.17 7.05 -9.01
C VAL A 16 6.20 8.47 -9.54
N LEU A 17 5.53 9.37 -8.83
CA LEU A 17 5.51 10.80 -9.15
C LEU A 17 6.32 11.56 -8.11
N SER A 18 7.19 12.46 -8.55
CA SER A 18 8.05 13.23 -7.64
C SER A 18 8.18 14.69 -8.05
N GLY A 19 8.66 15.51 -7.10
CA GLY A 19 8.75 16.96 -7.27
C GLY A 19 7.39 17.65 -7.35
N TYR A 20 6.43 17.25 -6.52
CA TYR A 20 5.15 17.95 -6.44
C TYR A 20 5.35 19.34 -5.82
N THR A 21 4.96 20.38 -6.55
CA THR A 21 5.10 21.78 -6.12
C THR A 21 3.75 22.50 -6.03
N GLY A 22 2.70 21.81 -5.58
CA GLY A 22 1.39 22.43 -5.36
C GLY A 22 0.54 22.65 -6.64
N GLY A 23 1.01 22.17 -7.79
CA GLY A 23 0.33 22.34 -9.09
C GLY A 23 1.01 21.66 -10.27
N SER A 24 2.28 21.25 -10.11
CA SER A 24 3.01 20.45 -11.09
C SER A 24 3.70 19.26 -10.43
N ILE A 25 3.92 18.22 -11.22
CA ILE A 25 4.79 17.07 -10.93
C ILE A 25 6.01 17.22 -11.84
N GLN A 26 7.22 17.16 -11.27
CA GLN A 26 8.45 17.31 -12.06
C GLN A 26 8.84 16.03 -12.78
N THR A 27 8.57 14.87 -12.19
CA THR A 27 9.02 13.58 -12.74
C THR A 27 7.93 12.52 -12.56
N ALA A 28 7.70 11.76 -13.63
CA ALA A 28 6.92 10.54 -13.63
C ALA A 28 7.82 9.37 -14.03
N THR A 29 8.07 8.46 -13.10
CA THR A 29 8.91 7.28 -13.31
C THR A 29 8.02 6.06 -13.46
N MET A 30 8.11 5.38 -14.60
CA MET A 30 7.42 4.11 -14.80
C MET A 30 8.17 3.03 -14.02
N MET A 31 7.52 2.46 -13.01
CA MET A 31 8.09 1.39 -12.21
C MET A 31 7.79 0.04 -12.83
N ASN A 32 6.57 -0.14 -13.33
CA ASN A 32 6.19 -1.38 -13.98
C ASN A 32 5.08 -1.08 -15.01
N PRO A 33 5.16 -1.60 -16.25
CA PRO A 33 4.20 -1.25 -17.30
C PRO A 33 2.88 -2.03 -17.23
N ASP A 34 2.89 -3.27 -16.71
CA ASP A 34 1.83 -4.24 -17.02
C ASP A 34 1.44 -5.23 -15.90
N ALA A 35 2.18 -5.31 -14.80
CA ALA A 35 1.95 -6.30 -13.74
C ALA A 35 0.96 -5.86 -12.63
N TRP A 36 0.38 -4.66 -12.72
CA TRP A 36 -0.40 -4.03 -11.62
C TRP A 36 -1.91 -4.01 -11.82
N SER A 37 -2.44 -4.69 -12.84
CA SER A 37 -3.90 -4.75 -13.08
C SER A 37 -4.69 -5.43 -11.95
N ARG A 38 -4.06 -6.36 -11.23
CA ARG A 38 -4.64 -7.09 -10.08
C ARG A 38 -3.84 -6.89 -8.79
N ARG A 39 -3.17 -5.75 -8.68
CA ARG A 39 -2.39 -5.35 -7.51
C ARG A 39 -2.84 -3.96 -7.05
N ASP A 40 -2.75 -3.74 -5.76
CA ASP A 40 -3.21 -2.50 -5.14
C ASP A 40 -2.18 -2.05 -4.12
N ILE A 41 -1.74 -0.79 -4.22
CA ILE A 41 -0.77 -0.20 -3.29
C ILE A 41 -1.54 0.25 -2.06
N VAL A 42 -1.22 -0.34 -0.91
CA VAL A 42 -1.87 0.02 0.35
C VAL A 42 -1.12 1.15 1.02
N ASN A 43 0.22 1.07 1.09
CA ASN A 43 1.02 2.08 1.77
C ASN A 43 2.45 2.17 1.23
N LEU A 44 3.08 3.32 1.48
CA LEU A 44 4.49 3.61 1.19
C LEU A 44 5.10 4.35 2.37
N ALA A 45 5.77 3.61 3.24
CA ALA A 45 6.32 4.09 4.49
C ALA A 45 7.38 3.12 5.01
N ASP A 46 8.16 3.54 6.00
CA ASP A 46 9.09 2.65 6.70
C ASP A 46 8.31 1.74 7.66
N MET A 47 7.91 0.56 7.17
CA MET A 47 7.08 -0.38 7.91
C MET A 47 7.90 -1.25 8.86
N ASN A 48 9.20 -1.40 8.58
CA ASN A 48 10.10 -2.28 9.32
C ASN A 48 11.01 -1.52 10.31
N LYS A 49 11.00 -0.18 10.27
CA LYS A 49 11.78 0.75 11.11
C LYS A 49 13.28 0.76 10.85
N ASP A 50 13.72 0.52 9.62
CA ASP A 50 15.14 0.59 9.22
C ASP A 50 15.56 1.96 8.67
N GLY A 51 14.65 2.93 8.65
CA GLY A 51 14.88 4.28 8.13
C GLY A 51 14.73 4.41 6.62
N VAL A 52 14.27 3.35 5.93
CA VAL A 52 14.03 3.32 4.49
C VAL A 52 12.55 3.07 4.21
N ALA A 53 12.00 3.77 3.21
CA ALA A 53 10.62 3.55 2.82
C ALA A 53 10.43 2.18 2.15
N ASP A 54 9.42 1.45 2.59
CA ASP A 54 8.95 0.19 2.04
C ASP A 54 7.66 0.37 1.24
N LEU A 55 7.34 -0.62 0.40
CA LEU A 55 6.09 -0.68 -0.34
C LEU A 55 5.20 -1.80 0.24
N LEU A 56 4.06 -1.41 0.79
CA LEU A 56 3.01 -2.33 1.21
C LEU A 56 1.95 -2.42 0.09
N TRP A 57 1.76 -3.62 -0.46
CA TRP A 57 0.86 -3.84 -1.58
C TRP A 57 0.16 -5.19 -1.47
N ARG A 58 -1.04 -5.31 -2.04
CA ARG A 58 -1.81 -6.56 -2.01
C ARG A 58 -2.06 -7.11 -3.40
N ASN A 59 -2.11 -8.44 -3.50
CA ASN A 59 -2.61 -9.14 -4.66
C ASN A 59 -4.10 -9.44 -4.45
N LEU A 60 -4.93 -8.90 -5.34
CA LEU A 60 -6.38 -8.92 -5.18
C LEU A 60 -7.00 -10.31 -5.40
N ASP A 61 -6.27 -11.21 -6.04
CA ASP A 61 -6.75 -12.55 -6.39
C ASP A 61 -6.40 -13.58 -5.32
N ASN A 62 -5.13 -13.63 -4.90
CA ASN A 62 -4.69 -14.58 -3.88
C ASN A 62 -4.86 -14.07 -2.44
N GLY A 63 -5.05 -12.77 -2.25
CA GLY A 63 -5.29 -12.14 -0.95
C GLY A 63 -4.07 -12.05 -0.05
N ASN A 64 -2.87 -12.24 -0.58
CA ASN A 64 -1.66 -11.91 0.13
C ASN A 64 -1.44 -10.39 0.12
N LEU A 65 -1.19 -9.85 1.30
CA LEU A 65 -0.59 -8.55 1.50
C LEU A 65 0.92 -8.77 1.59
N TYR A 66 1.69 -8.01 0.82
CA TYR A 66 3.13 -8.14 0.72
C TYR A 66 3.80 -6.87 1.21
N LEU A 67 4.87 -7.06 1.97
CA LEU A 67 5.84 -6.02 2.28
C LEU A 67 7.03 -6.18 1.33
N ARG A 68 7.32 -5.14 0.57
CA ARG A 68 8.53 -5.04 -0.25
C ARG A 68 9.49 -4.05 0.39
N ARG A 69 10.56 -4.59 0.97
CA ARG A 69 11.53 -3.79 1.71
C ARG A 69 12.46 -2.99 0.80
N GLY A 70 12.47 -1.67 1.00
CA GLY A 70 13.30 -0.75 0.25
C GLY A 70 14.79 -0.93 0.56
N LYS A 71 15.66 -0.54 -0.37
CA LYS A 71 17.10 -0.39 -0.12
C LYS A 71 17.44 1.08 0.11
N PRO A 72 18.39 1.40 1.00
CA PRO A 72 18.85 2.78 1.18
C PRO A 72 19.27 3.39 -0.16
N GLY A 73 18.81 4.61 -0.42
CA GLY A 73 19.21 5.39 -1.59
C GLY A 73 20.54 6.10 -1.38
N ALA A 74 20.94 6.90 -2.38
CA ALA A 74 22.20 7.64 -2.36
C ALA A 74 22.25 8.74 -1.27
N VAL A 75 21.08 9.20 -0.79
CA VAL A 75 20.97 10.21 0.27
C VAL A 75 20.42 9.53 1.52
N THR A 76 20.94 9.90 2.70
CA THR A 76 20.42 9.41 3.98
C THR A 76 18.91 9.66 4.10
N GLY A 77 18.16 8.63 4.49
CA GLY A 77 16.70 8.68 4.59
C GLY A 77 15.96 8.61 3.25
N SER A 78 16.68 8.41 2.14
CA SER A 78 16.06 8.11 0.84
C SER A 78 16.01 6.61 0.56
N VAL A 79 15.14 6.22 -0.35
CA VAL A 79 15.04 4.86 -0.89
C VAL A 79 15.59 4.82 -2.31
N ASP A 80 16.31 3.75 -2.65
CA ASP A 80 16.59 3.41 -4.05
C ASP A 80 15.27 2.99 -4.70
N LEU A 81 14.72 3.83 -5.57
CA LEU A 81 13.46 3.56 -6.26
C LEU A 81 13.48 2.21 -7.01
N ASN A 82 14.63 1.76 -7.52
CA ASN A 82 14.72 0.47 -8.21
C ASN A 82 14.38 -0.71 -7.29
N SER A 83 14.63 -0.58 -5.98
CA SER A 83 14.29 -1.61 -4.98
C SER A 83 12.78 -1.78 -4.77
N LEU A 84 11.97 -0.75 -5.06
CA LEU A 84 10.52 -0.81 -4.96
C LEU A 84 9.86 -1.33 -6.25
N MET A 85 10.62 -1.43 -7.34
CA MET A 85 10.12 -1.78 -8.66
C MET A 85 9.59 -3.22 -8.75
N LEU A 86 10.42 -4.17 -8.32
CA LEU A 86 10.20 -5.60 -8.38
C LEU A 86 10.73 -6.24 -7.10
N GLY A 87 10.11 -7.34 -6.64
CA GLY A 87 10.57 -8.07 -5.47
C GLY A 87 12.04 -8.49 -5.58
N SER A 88 12.51 -8.92 -6.76
CA SER A 88 13.91 -9.29 -6.99
C SER A 88 14.93 -8.19 -6.70
N ASN A 89 14.49 -6.92 -6.72
CA ASN A 89 15.37 -5.77 -6.48
C ASN A 89 15.34 -5.32 -5.01
N ALA A 90 14.37 -5.79 -4.23
CA ALA A 90 14.20 -5.48 -2.81
C ALA A 90 15.29 -6.13 -1.94
N VAL A 91 15.25 -5.86 -0.63
CA VAL A 91 16.18 -6.48 0.34
C VAL A 91 15.99 -8.00 0.39
N ASN A 92 14.73 -8.47 0.51
CA ASN A 92 14.38 -9.88 0.74
C ASN A 92 13.29 -10.40 -0.21
N GLY A 93 13.04 -9.76 -1.34
CA GLY A 93 11.88 -10.10 -2.16
C GLY A 93 10.59 -9.42 -1.71
N ASP A 94 9.47 -9.98 -2.17
CA ASP A 94 8.14 -9.68 -1.65
C ASP A 94 7.86 -10.61 -0.47
N GLU A 95 7.85 -10.07 0.75
CA GLU A 95 7.62 -10.81 1.99
C GLU A 95 6.11 -10.85 2.29
N SER A 96 5.57 -12.02 2.67
CA SER A 96 4.18 -12.10 3.08
C SER A 96 3.98 -11.34 4.40
N PHE A 97 3.03 -10.41 4.40
CA PHE A 97 2.73 -9.49 5.51
C PHE A 97 1.28 -9.63 5.99
N GLY A 98 0.46 -10.40 5.29
CA GLY A 98 -0.91 -10.68 5.68
C GLY A 98 -1.59 -11.60 4.69
N VAL A 99 -2.65 -12.24 5.15
CA VAL A 99 -3.51 -13.11 4.35
C VAL A 99 -4.95 -12.62 4.44
N THR A 100 -5.82 -13.03 3.51
CA THR A 100 -7.24 -12.62 3.40
C THR A 100 -7.51 -11.23 2.82
N TRP A 101 -6.53 -10.59 2.17
CA TRP A 101 -6.69 -9.27 1.54
C TRP A 101 -7.23 -9.34 0.09
N THR A 102 -7.99 -10.39 -0.25
CA THR A 102 -8.62 -10.53 -1.58
C THR A 102 -9.62 -9.40 -1.79
N GLU A 103 -9.92 -9.08 -3.05
CA GLU A 103 -10.96 -8.11 -3.37
C GLU A 103 -12.35 -8.54 -2.86
N ALA A 104 -12.61 -9.85 -2.85
CA ALA A 104 -13.86 -10.43 -2.36
C ALA A 104 -14.01 -10.36 -0.84
N ASN A 105 -12.92 -10.16 -0.09
CA ASN A 105 -12.98 -9.98 1.37
C ASN A 105 -12.83 -8.50 1.73
N VAL A 106 -11.78 -7.85 1.23
CA VAL A 106 -11.48 -6.44 1.46
C VAL A 106 -11.64 -5.72 0.12
N SER A 107 -12.79 -5.07 -0.07
CA SER A 107 -13.11 -4.36 -1.30
C SER A 107 -12.18 -3.18 -1.55
N ALA A 108 -11.63 -2.54 -0.52
CA ALA A 108 -10.72 -1.40 -0.63
C ALA A 108 -9.83 -1.30 0.62
N ALA A 109 -8.58 -0.87 0.47
CA ALA A 109 -7.63 -0.70 1.56
C ALA A 109 -6.77 0.55 1.31
N ILE A 110 -6.54 1.35 2.34
CA ILE A 110 -5.66 2.52 2.30
C ILE A 110 -4.81 2.58 3.57
N GLY A 111 -3.55 2.97 3.43
CA GLY A 111 -2.73 3.39 4.55
C GLY A 111 -3.24 4.72 5.12
N ILE A 112 -3.21 4.83 6.44
CA ILE A 112 -3.52 6.05 7.21
C ILE A 112 -2.31 6.39 8.10
N PRO A 113 -2.26 7.60 8.70
CA PRO A 113 -1.25 7.89 9.71
C PRO A 113 -1.26 6.84 10.84
N ASP A 114 -0.12 6.72 11.51
CA ASP A 114 -0.01 5.98 12.76
C ASP A 114 -0.89 6.66 13.82
N ILE A 115 -2.05 6.07 14.11
CA ILE A 115 -3.04 6.57 15.07
C ILE A 115 -2.95 5.85 16.42
N ASN A 116 -2.16 4.79 16.50
CA ASN A 116 -1.95 4.01 17.71
C ASN A 116 -0.60 4.33 18.40
N GLU A 117 0.21 5.19 17.78
CA GLU A 117 1.53 5.65 18.21
C GLU A 117 2.58 4.52 18.35
N ASP A 118 2.44 3.44 17.57
CA ASP A 118 3.38 2.33 17.59
C ASP A 118 4.57 2.53 16.64
N GLY A 119 4.60 3.60 15.85
CA GLY A 119 5.64 3.95 14.89
C GLY A 119 5.48 3.27 13.52
N ILE A 120 4.34 2.64 13.23
CA ILE A 120 4.00 2.01 11.96
C ILE A 120 2.68 2.59 11.47
N PRO A 121 2.58 3.07 10.22
CA PRO A 121 1.32 3.55 9.69
C PRO A 121 0.22 2.47 9.68
N ASP A 122 -0.96 2.86 10.15
CA ASP A 122 -2.13 1.98 10.24
C ASP A 122 -2.85 1.84 8.88
N ILE A 123 -3.85 0.96 8.82
CA ILE A 123 -4.60 0.70 7.59
C ILE A 123 -6.10 0.80 7.84
N TRP A 124 -6.82 1.46 6.94
CA TRP A 124 -8.27 1.35 6.80
C TRP A 124 -8.64 0.39 5.69
N GLY A 125 -9.50 -0.57 6.00
CA GLY A 125 -10.03 -1.53 5.04
C GLY A 125 -11.55 -1.57 5.07
N ARG A 126 -12.17 -1.66 3.88
CA ARG A 126 -13.61 -1.83 3.71
C ARG A 126 -13.92 -3.27 3.30
N PHE A 127 -14.70 -3.96 4.11
CA PHE A 127 -15.15 -5.32 3.81
C PHE A 127 -16.14 -5.34 2.65
N ALA A 128 -16.01 -6.32 1.75
CA ALA A 128 -16.88 -6.43 0.58
C ALA A 128 -18.28 -6.97 0.91
N SER A 129 -18.41 -7.73 2.00
CA SER A 129 -19.65 -8.40 2.41
C SER A 129 -20.81 -7.43 2.62
N ASP A 130 -20.55 -6.31 3.27
CA ASP A 130 -21.55 -5.37 3.77
C ASP A 130 -21.03 -3.93 3.80
N GLY A 131 -19.79 -3.69 3.38
CA GLY A 131 -19.20 -2.36 3.33
C GLY A 131 -18.76 -1.82 4.68
N HIS A 132 -18.76 -2.59 5.77
CA HIS A 132 -18.24 -2.06 7.03
C HIS A 132 -16.74 -1.77 6.92
N MET A 133 -16.27 -0.77 7.66
CA MET A 133 -14.88 -0.33 7.63
C MET A 133 -14.21 -0.60 8.97
N SER A 134 -13.00 -1.14 8.92
CA SER A 134 -12.20 -1.44 10.11
C SER A 134 -10.80 -0.87 10.00
N ILE A 135 -10.16 -0.70 11.16
CA ILE A 135 -8.74 -0.39 11.30
C ILE A 135 -7.96 -1.68 11.52
N TRP A 136 -6.78 -1.75 10.91
CA TRP A 136 -5.70 -2.67 11.27
C TRP A 136 -4.54 -1.88 11.84
N HIS A 137 -3.91 -2.46 12.87
CA HIS A 137 -2.67 -1.98 13.47
C HIS A 137 -1.54 -2.95 13.12
N PRO A 138 -0.80 -2.73 12.02
CA PRO A 138 0.28 -3.60 11.61
C PRO A 138 1.44 -3.58 12.62
N ALA A 139 2.07 -4.73 12.84
CA ALA A 139 3.39 -4.82 13.44
C ALA A 139 4.47 -4.78 12.34
N THR A 140 5.75 -4.73 12.73
CA THR A 140 6.88 -4.64 11.78
C THR A 140 6.98 -5.82 10.81
N ASN A 141 6.29 -6.92 11.08
CA ASN A 141 6.35 -8.16 10.30
C ASN A 141 4.97 -8.70 9.89
N TRP A 142 3.85 -8.08 10.30
CA TRP A 142 2.52 -8.62 10.01
C TRP A 142 1.39 -7.59 10.18
N ALA A 143 0.34 -7.67 9.36
CA ALA A 143 -0.79 -6.74 9.38
C ALA A 143 -1.79 -6.94 10.53
N ASN A 144 -1.60 -7.94 11.39
CA ASN A 144 -2.48 -8.31 12.51
C ASN A 144 -3.97 -8.48 12.12
N SER A 145 -4.83 -8.75 13.11
CA SER A 145 -6.29 -8.78 12.92
C SER A 145 -6.88 -7.37 13.01
N PRO A 146 -8.04 -7.10 12.39
CA PRO A 146 -8.70 -5.80 12.53
C PRO A 146 -9.03 -5.54 14.01
N VAL A 147 -8.70 -4.34 14.47
CA VAL A 147 -8.79 -3.96 15.89
C VAL A 147 -10.07 -3.24 16.25
N LYS A 148 -10.75 -2.63 15.27
CA LYS A 148 -11.97 -1.84 15.49
C LYS A 148 -12.76 -1.65 14.21
N THR A 149 -14.07 -1.85 14.26
CA THR A 149 -14.99 -1.33 13.23
C THR A 149 -15.21 0.16 13.49
N VAL A 150 -14.83 0.98 12.52
CA VAL A 150 -14.90 2.45 12.60
C VAL A 150 -16.21 2.97 12.04
N ILE A 151 -16.71 2.30 11.00
CA ILE A 151 -17.96 2.65 10.33
C ILE A 151 -18.75 1.37 10.09
N GLY A 152 -20.04 1.40 10.40
CA GLY A 152 -20.97 0.29 10.18
C GLY A 152 -21.18 -0.05 8.70
N SER A 153 -22.13 -0.93 8.42
CA SER A 153 -22.41 -1.41 7.06
C SER A 153 -23.00 -0.34 6.13
N GLY A 154 -23.06 -0.64 4.82
CA GLY A 154 -23.73 0.16 3.81
C GLY A 154 -22.81 1.03 2.93
N TRP A 155 -21.49 0.91 3.04
CA TRP A 155 -20.55 1.76 2.29
C TRP A 155 -20.07 1.18 0.96
N ASN A 156 -20.70 0.12 0.47
CA ASN A 156 -20.36 -0.53 -0.79
C ASN A 156 -20.64 0.35 -2.02
N ASP A 157 -21.60 1.28 -1.92
CA ASP A 157 -21.96 2.20 -3.00
C ASP A 157 -21.07 3.45 -3.07
N LYS A 158 -20.16 3.63 -2.09
CA LYS A 158 -19.27 4.80 -2.05
C LYS A 158 -18.04 4.58 -2.90
N LEU A 159 -17.75 5.57 -3.74
CA LEU A 159 -16.64 5.52 -4.70
C LEU A 159 -15.27 5.76 -4.05
N ALA A 160 -15.24 6.50 -2.94
CA ALA A 160 -14.01 6.83 -2.22
C ALA A 160 -14.29 7.04 -0.73
N PHE A 161 -13.23 6.87 0.06
CA PHE A 161 -13.13 7.21 1.48
C PHE A 161 -11.68 7.64 1.76
N GLY A 162 -11.48 8.47 2.77
CA GLY A 162 -10.18 9.04 3.15
C GLY A 162 -10.27 9.83 4.44
#